data_AF-A0A970BHS7-F1
#
_entry.id   AF-A0A970BHS7-F1
#
_cell.length_a   1.000
_cell.length_b   1.000
_cell.length_c   1.000
_cell.angle_alpha   90.00
_cell.angle_beta   90.00
_cell.angle_gamma   90.00
#
_symmetry.space_group_name_H-M   'P 1'
#
loop_
_entity.id
_entity.type
_entity.pdbx_description
1 polymer ?
#
loop_
_entity_poly.entity_id
_entity_poly.type
_entity_poly.pdbx_seq_one_letter_code
_entity_poly.pdbx_strand_id
1 'polypeptide(L)'
;MRLTDKWKTLIIVCLGIFMSTLDGGILNIANPSIAEAFSISLSAVQWVTNAYMLAITASLLMFGRLGDRLGMKKIYTSGFIVFT
;
A
#
# COMPACT_ATOMS: atom_id res chain seq x y z
N MET A 1 -14.32 25.93 2.13
CA MET A 1 -14.21 24.46 2.23
C MET A 1 -15.38 23.97 3.09
N ARG A 2 -16.50 23.57 2.47
CA ARG A 2 -17.74 23.24 3.19
C ARG A 2 -17.55 21.93 3.97
N LEU A 3 -18.07 21.87 5.19
CA LEU A 3 -17.82 20.77 6.15
C LEU A 3 -18.21 19.38 5.62
N THR A 4 -19.17 19.31 4.69
CA THR A 4 -19.60 18.06 4.02
C THR A 4 -18.50 17.45 3.13
N ASP A 5 -17.59 18.25 2.57
CA ASP A 5 -16.49 17.76 1.74
C ASP A 5 -15.35 17.14 2.56
N LYS A 6 -15.21 17.57 3.82
CA LYS A 6 -14.18 17.05 4.74
C LYS A 6 -14.46 15.61 5.15
N TRP A 7 -15.71 15.29 5.46
CA TRP A 7 -16.13 13.91 5.79
C TRP A 7 -15.99 12.96 4.60
N LYS A 8 -16.33 13.42 3.38
CA LYS A 8 -16.07 12.64 2.16
C LYS A 8 -14.58 12.37 1.95
N THR A 9 -13.74 13.39 2.14
CA THR A 9 -12.29 13.23 2.05
C THR A 9 -11.77 12.24 3.09
N LEU A 10 -12.29 12.31 4.32
CA LEU A 10 -11.94 11.38 5.40
C LEU A 10 -12.28 9.93 5.01
N ILE A 11 -13.47 9.66 4.47
CA ILE A 11 -13.88 8.32 4.05
C ILE A 11 -12.95 7.77 2.97
N ILE A 12 -12.61 8.57 1.96
CA ILE A 12 -11.70 8.14 0.88
C ILE A 12 -10.32 7.85 1.47
N VAL A 13 -9.82 8.70 2.38
CA VAL A 13 -8.54 8.46 3.08
C VAL A 13 -8.56 7.17 3.89
N CYS A 14 -9.61 6.94 4.67
CA CYS A 14 -9.78 5.72 5.46
C CYS A 14 -9.85 4.47 4.57
N LEU A 15 -10.56 4.53 3.44
CA LEU A 15 -10.62 3.42 2.49
C LEU A 15 -9.26 3.09 1.90
N GLY A 16 -8.46 4.11 1.54
CA GLY A 16 -7.11 3.88 1.03
C GLY A 16 -6.17 3.25 2.07
N ILE A 17 -6.25 3.69 3.34
CA ILE A 17 -5.47 3.10 4.43
C ILE A 17 -5.92 1.65 4.70
N PHE A 18 -7.23 1.41 4.67
CA PHE A 18 -7.81 0.08 4.84
C PHE A 18 -7.31 -0.89 3.75
N MET A 19 -7.36 -0.49 2.48
CA MET A 19 -6.82 -1.29 1.37
C MET A 19 -5.32 -1.57 1.53
N SER A 20 -4.53 -0.57 1.88
CA SER A 20 -3.09 -0.76 2.11
C SER A 20 -2.80 -1.74 3.24
N THR A 21 -3.63 -1.75 4.29
CA THR A 21 -3.47 -2.67 5.42
C THR A 21 -3.90 -4.08 5.04
N LEU A 22 -4.96 -4.22 4.22
CA LEU A 22 -5.41 -5.50 3.67
C LEU A 22 -4.32 -6.16 2.82
N ASP A 23 -3.69 -5.44 1.89
CA ASP A 23 -2.62 -5.98 1.04
C ASP A 23 -1.44 -6.52 1.86
N GLY A 24 -1.01 -5.77 2.88
CA GLY A 24 0.03 -6.20 3.81
C GLY A 24 -0.40 -7.41 4.66
N GLY A 25 -1.67 -7.48 5.04
CA GLY A 25 -2.25 -8.61 5.76
C GLY A 25 -2.28 -9.89 4.92
N ILE A 26 -2.69 -9.78 3.65
CA ILE A 26 -2.74 -10.90 2.70
C ILE A 26 -1.34 -11.49 2.51
N LEU A 27 -0.31 -10.67 2.35
CA LEU A 27 1.06 -11.16 2.21
C LEU A 27 1.55 -11.92 3.45
N ASN A 28 1.24 -11.42 4.65
CA ASN A 28 1.61 -12.11 5.89
C ASN A 28 0.90 -13.46 6.04
N ILE A 29 -0.35 -13.56 5.61
CA ILE A 29 -1.10 -14.82 5.61
C ILE A 29 -0.60 -15.76 4.49
N ALA A 30 -0.23 -15.22 3.33
CA ALA A 30 0.25 -15.98 2.19
C ALA A 30 1.67 -16.51 2.36
N ASN A 31 2.53 -15.85 3.14
CA ASN A 31 3.92 -16.28 3.39
C ASN A 31 4.05 -17.77 3.78
N PRO A 32 3.36 -18.29 4.82
CA PRO A 32 3.44 -19.72 5.13
C PRO A 32 2.93 -20.60 3.98
N SER A 33 1.88 -20.19 3.26
CA SER A 33 1.38 -20.92 2.09
C SER A 33 2.37 -20.93 0.91
N ILE A 34 3.12 -19.84 0.70
CA ILE A 34 4.21 -19.75 -0.29
C ILE A 34 5.38 -20.65 0.14
N ALA A 35 5.72 -20.68 1.43
CA ALA A 35 6.75 -21.57 1.95
C ALA A 35 6.40 -23.05 1.72
N GLU A 36 5.15 -23.42 1.99
CA GLU A 36 4.64 -24.77 1.83
C GLU A 36 4.53 -25.17 0.34
N ALA A 37 3.98 -24.28 -0.50
CA ALA A 37 3.82 -24.54 -1.93
C ALA A 37 5.14 -24.70 -2.69
N PHE A 38 6.19 -23.96 -2.29
CA PHE A 38 7.50 -24.03 -2.94
C PHE A 38 8.53 -24.90 -2.19
N SER A 39 8.16 -25.49 -1.05
CA SER A 39 9.06 -26.30 -0.20
C SER A 39 10.38 -25.58 0.16
N ILE A 40 10.34 -24.25 0.33
CA ILE A 40 11.52 -23.44 0.63
C ILE A 40 11.55 -23.13 2.13
N SER A 41 12.76 -23.02 2.69
CA SER A 41 12.93 -22.63 4.10
C SER A 41 12.26 -21.28 4.41
N LEU A 42 11.73 -21.16 5.63
CA LEU A 42 11.06 -19.95 6.12
C LEU A 42 11.94 -18.69 5.95
N SER A 43 13.27 -18.86 6.04
CA SER A 43 14.26 -17.81 5.83
C SER A 43 14.25 -17.22 4.42
N ALA A 44 13.95 -18.02 3.40
CA ALA A 44 13.86 -17.55 2.03
C ALA A 44 12.54 -16.80 1.78
N VAL A 45 11.44 -17.23 2.40
CA VAL A 45 10.15 -16.51 2.32
C VAL A 45 10.22 -15.17 3.05
N GLN A 46 11.00 -15.08 4.13
CA GLN A 46 11.25 -13.82 4.82
C GLN A 46 11.92 -12.77 3.91
N TRP A 47 12.73 -13.19 2.94
CA TRP A 47 13.28 -12.30 1.92
C TRP A 47 12.21 -11.71 1.00
N VAL A 48 11.14 -12.44 0.69
CA VAL A 48 10.00 -11.93 -0.09
C VAL A 48 9.31 -10.80 0.67
N THR A 49 9.13 -10.98 1.98
CA THR A 49 8.55 -9.95 2.85
C THR A 49 9.44 -8.71 2.92
N ASN A 50 10.75 -8.88 3.07
CA ASN A 50 11.70 -7.77 3.08
C ASN A 50 11.72 -7.03 1.74
N ALA A 51 11.68 -7.76 0.62
CA ALA A 51 11.60 -7.16 -0.71
C ALA A 51 10.30 -6.35 -0.89
N TYR A 52 9.17 -6.86 -0.42
CA TYR A 52 7.91 -6.12 -0.39
C TYR A 52 8.02 -4.83 0.44
N MET A 53 8.58 -4.90 1.65
CA MET A 53 8.79 -3.73 2.50
C MET A 53 9.71 -2.68 1.87
N LEU A 54 10.77 -3.11 1.19
CA LEU A 54 11.67 -2.21 0.47
C LEU A 54 10.96 -1.56 -0.72
N ALA A 55 10.24 -2.33 -1.52
CA ALA A 55 9.52 -1.85 -2.69
C ALA A 55 8.44 -0.82 -2.29
N ILE A 56 7.64 -1.10 -1.25
CA ILE A 56 6.62 -0.16 -0.79
C ILE A 56 7.24 1.10 -0.19
N THR A 57 8.35 0.98 0.55
CA THR A 57 9.05 2.15 1.14
C THR A 57 9.67 3.04 0.06
N ALA A 58 10.35 2.43 -0.92
CA ALA A 58 10.92 3.15 -2.05
C ALA A 58 9.83 3.86 -2.88
N SER A 59 8.72 3.16 -3.13
CA SER A 59 7.56 3.73 -3.82
C SER A 59 6.94 4.88 -3.02
N LEU A 60 6.77 4.72 -1.70
CA LEU A 60 6.23 5.76 -0.83
C LEU A 60 7.09 7.03 -0.87
N LEU A 61 8.42 6.90 -0.82
CA LEU A 61 9.34 8.04 -0.95
C LEU A 61 9.23 8.70 -2.33
N MET A 62 9.12 7.91 -3.39
CA MET A 62 8.99 8.39 -4.77
C MET A 62 7.67 9.15 -4.95
N PHE A 63 6.53 8.55 -4.58
CA PHE A 63 5.20 9.16 -4.67
C PHE A 63 5.02 10.30 -3.67
N GLY A 64 5.67 10.26 -2.51
CA GLY A 64 5.71 11.36 -1.55
C GLY A 64 6.36 12.62 -2.14
N ARG A 65 7.56 12.46 -2.73
CA ARG A 65 8.22 13.56 -3.46
C ARG A 65 7.43 14.05 -4.67
N LEU A 66 6.78 13.13 -5.39
CA LEU A 66 5.93 13.47 -6.52
C LEU A 66 4.68 14.25 -6.05
N GLY A 67 4.15 13.89 -4.88
CA GLY A 67 3.08 14.58 -4.16
C GLY A 67 3.43 16.01 -3.75
N ASP A 68 4.63 16.22 -3.24
CA ASP A 68 5.14 17.54 -2.89
C ASP A 68 5.25 18.47 -4.11
N ARG A 69 5.57 17.91 -5.28
CA ARG A 69 5.72 18.69 -6.53
C ARG A 69 4.43 18.91 -7.32
N LEU A 70 3.59 17.89 -7.44
CA LEU A 70 2.37 17.93 -8.29
C LEU A 70 1.08 18.21 -7.50
N GLY A 71 1.17 18.20 -6.16
CA GLY A 71 0.07 18.38 -5.24
C GLY A 71 -0.52 17.05 -4.75
N MET A 72 -0.51 16.86 -3.43
CA MET A 72 -0.96 15.64 -2.75
C MET A 72 -2.35 15.14 -3.18
N LYS A 73 -3.29 16.06 -3.41
CA LYS A 73 -4.66 15.70 -3.81
C LYS A 73 -4.69 14.96 -5.16
N LYS A 74 -3.90 15.39 -6.15
CA LYS A 74 -3.86 14.76 -7.48
C LYS A 74 -3.27 13.35 -7.41
N ILE A 75 -2.18 13.21 -6.66
CA ILE A 75 -1.45 11.94 -6.50
C ILE A 75 -2.31 10.91 -5.76
N TYR A 76 -2.99 11.36 -4.70
CA TYR A 76 -3.89 10.52 -3.94
C TYR A 76 -5.08 10.02 -4.80
N THR A 77 -5.70 10.92 -5.58
CA THR A 77 -6.79 10.54 -6.48
C THR A 77 -6.32 9.66 -7.65
N SER A 78 -5.13 9.91 -8.22
CA SER A 78 -4.58 9.03 -9.26
C SER A 78 -4.30 7.61 -8.76
N GLY A 79 -3.86 7.46 -7.50
CA GLY A 79 -3.69 6.14 -6.88
C GLY A 79 -4.99 5.35 -6.83
N PHE A 80 -6.10 6.02 -6.48
CA PHE A 80 -7.43 5.41 -6.48
C PHE A 80 -7.90 4.98 -7.89
N ILE A 81 -7.54 5.74 -8.93
CA ILE A 81 -7.88 5.40 -10.33
C ILE A 81 -7.09 4.17 -10.80
N VAL A 82 -5.84 4.01 -10.37
CA VAL A 82 -5.03 2.83 -10.74
C VAL A 82 -5.52 1.55 -10.07
N PHE A 83 -6.07 1.67 -8.85
CA PHE A 83 -6.54 0.54 -8.04
C PHE A 83 -8.03 0.20 -8.21
N THR A 84 -8.81 1.07 -8.85
CA THR A 84 -10.22 0.82 -9.22
C THR A 84 -10.28 0.16 -10.58
#